data_AF-A0A529N5U0-F1
#
_entry.id   AF-A0A529N5U0-F1
#
_cell.length_a   1.000
_cell.length_b   1.000
_cell.length_c   1.000
_cell.angle_alpha   90.00
_cell.angle_beta   90.00
_cell.angle_gamma   90.00
#
_symmetry.space_group_name_H-M   'P 1'
#
loop_
_entity.id
_entity.type
_entity.pdbx_description
1 polymer ?
#
loop_
_entity_poly.entity_id
_entity_poly.type
_entity_poly.pdbx_seq_one_letter_code
_entity_poly.pdbx_strand_id
1 'polypeptide(L)'
;MRYEKGRKDASRGRIMEVAAERFRSDGIAASGLATIMSDAGLTNGAFYPHFQSKAELVRESVAAALDAQSRQIQELLASGGPEKAIEAYLSAEHRDNPEKGCASAALLPEIARQPPETREVYT
;
A
#
# COMPACT_ATOMS: atom_id res chain seq x y z
N MET A 1 17.44 -13.71 -21.01
CA MET A 1 16.85 -14.04 -19.69
C MET A 1 15.58 -13.23 -19.39
N ARG A 2 14.61 -13.14 -20.32
CA ARG A 2 13.36 -12.36 -20.13
C ARG A 2 12.37 -13.03 -19.17
N TYR A 3 12.37 -14.36 -19.12
CA TYR A 3 11.45 -15.16 -18.31
C TYR A 3 11.69 -15.02 -16.80
N GLU A 4 12.95 -14.96 -16.36
CA GLU A 4 13.27 -14.76 -14.94
C GLU A 4 12.99 -13.33 -14.47
N LYS A 5 13.24 -12.32 -15.32
CA LYS A 5 12.87 -10.94 -15.01
C LYS A 5 11.35 -10.81 -14.83
N GLY A 6 10.55 -11.37 -15.75
CA GLY A 6 9.09 -11.35 -15.63
C GLY A 6 8.57 -12.03 -14.37
N ARG A 7 9.19 -13.15 -13.94
CA ARG A 7 8.83 -13.83 -12.69
C ARG A 7 9.20 -13.00 -11.46
N LYS A 8 10.38 -12.36 -11.48
CA LYS A 8 10.85 -11.48 -10.40
C LYS A 8 9.93 -10.26 -10.24
N ASP A 9 9.52 -9.66 -11.36
CA ASP A 9 8.62 -8.50 -11.36
C ASP A 9 7.22 -8.90 -10.84
N ALA A 10 6.71 -10.08 -11.23
CA ALA A 10 5.43 -10.60 -10.73
C ALA A 10 5.45 -10.89 -9.23
N SER A 11 6.50 -11.56 -8.71
CA SER A 11 6.66 -11.81 -7.27
C SER A 11 6.74 -10.50 -6.47
N ARG A 12 7.49 -9.50 -6.96
CA ARG A 12 7.57 -8.19 -6.32
C ARG A 12 6.21 -7.51 -6.28
N GLY A 13 5.47 -7.52 -7.38
CA GLY A 13 4.13 -6.96 -7.48
C GLY A 13 3.17 -7.60 -6.47
N ARG A 14 3.19 -8.93 -6.35
CA ARG A 14 2.34 -9.65 -5.40
C ARG A 14 2.66 -9.32 -3.94
N ILE A 15 3.95 -9.18 -3.60
CA ILE A 15 4.36 -8.74 -2.25
C ILE A 15 3.84 -7.33 -1.95
N MET A 16 3.97 -6.40 -2.91
CA MET A 16 3.48 -5.02 -2.77
C MET A 16 1.97 -4.95 -2.56
N GLU A 17 1.21 -5.70 -3.35
CA GLU A 17 -0.26 -5.75 -3.27
C GLU A 17 -0.72 -6.20 -1.88
N VAL A 18 -0.23 -7.37 -1.45
CA VAL A 18 -0.57 -7.94 -0.14
C VAL A 18 -0.11 -7.04 1.01
N ALA A 19 1.10 -6.46 0.91
CA ALA A 19 1.60 -5.56 1.92
C ALA A 19 0.74 -4.29 2.04
N ALA A 20 0.35 -3.69 0.92
CA ALA A 20 -0.49 -2.50 0.91
C ALA A 20 -1.87 -2.76 1.52
N GLU A 21 -2.50 -3.89 1.20
CA GLU A 21 -3.78 -4.31 1.79
C GLU A 21 -3.64 -4.55 3.30
N ARG A 22 -2.64 -5.34 3.72
CA ARG A 22 -2.41 -5.64 5.14
C ARG A 22 -2.07 -4.42 5.96
N PHE A 23 -1.21 -3.53 5.46
CA PHE A 23 -0.87 -2.31 6.18
C PHE A 23 -2.12 -1.46 6.43
N ARG A 24 -2.99 -1.27 5.42
CA ARG A 24 -4.22 -0.50 5.61
C ARG A 24 -5.28 -1.20 6.49
N SER A 25 -5.30 -2.53 6.49
CA SER A 25 -6.29 -3.31 7.27
C SER A 25 -5.88 -3.45 8.73
N ASP A 26 -4.66 -3.93 8.95
CA ASP A 26 -4.17 -4.41 10.24
C ASP A 26 -3.20 -3.42 10.90
N GLY A 27 -2.66 -2.48 10.12
CA GLY A 27 -1.59 -1.58 10.54
C GLY A 27 -0.19 -2.09 10.20
N ILE A 28 0.79 -1.18 10.20
CA ILE A 28 2.19 -1.49 9.86
C ILE A 28 2.82 -2.37 10.95
N ALA A 29 2.57 -2.05 12.22
CA ALA A 29 3.14 -2.77 13.36
C ALA A 29 2.64 -4.23 13.43
N ALA A 30 1.35 -4.46 13.18
CA ALA A 30 0.74 -5.79 13.22
C ALA A 30 1.12 -6.66 12.01
N SER A 31 1.44 -6.04 10.87
CA SER A 31 1.75 -6.74 9.62
C SER A 31 3.20 -7.25 9.58
N GLY A 32 3.44 -8.45 10.08
CA GLY A 32 4.76 -9.10 10.05
C GLY A 32 5.18 -9.58 8.66
N LEU A 33 6.50 -9.61 8.39
CA LEU A 33 7.03 -10.09 7.11
C LEU A 33 6.59 -11.52 6.79
N ALA A 34 6.62 -12.42 7.77
CA ALA A 34 6.21 -13.81 7.58
C ALA A 34 4.76 -13.94 7.11
N THR A 35 3.86 -13.14 7.70
CA THR A 35 2.44 -13.12 7.32
C THR A 35 2.25 -12.58 5.91
N ILE A 36 2.91 -11.47 5.57
CA ILE A 36 2.86 -10.88 4.21
C ILE A 36 3.35 -11.89 3.17
N MET A 37 4.45 -12.58 3.44
CA MET A 37 5.00 -13.55 2.50
C MET A 37 4.10 -14.77 2.35
N SER A 38 3.53 -15.27 3.45
CA SER A 38 2.55 -16.36 3.44
C SER A 38 1.34 -16.03 2.57
N ASP A 39 0.75 -14.84 2.74
CA ASP A 39 -0.40 -14.39 1.96
C ASP A 39 -0.08 -14.11 0.49
N ALA A 40 1.16 -13.69 0.22
CA ALA A 40 1.68 -13.58 -1.14
C ALA A 40 1.94 -14.94 -1.79
N GLY A 41 1.81 -16.06 -1.06
CA GLY A 41 2.11 -17.41 -1.53
C GLY A 41 3.60 -17.66 -1.73
N LEU A 42 4.46 -16.96 -0.98
CA LEU A 42 5.91 -16.95 -1.12
C LEU A 42 6.60 -17.33 0.18
N THR A 43 7.76 -17.98 0.08
CA THR A 43 8.61 -18.25 1.25
C THR A 43 9.25 -16.96 1.78
N ASN A 44 9.56 -16.88 3.08
CA ASN A 44 10.25 -15.71 3.66
C ASN A 44 11.57 -15.37 2.95
N GLY A 45 12.32 -16.38 2.51
CA GLY A 45 13.58 -16.19 1.79
C GLY A 45 13.42 -15.46 0.44
N ALA A 46 12.24 -15.52 -0.15
CA ALA A 46 11.93 -14.83 -1.40
C ALA A 46 11.77 -13.31 -1.22
N PHE A 47 11.71 -12.79 0.01
CA PHE A 47 11.59 -11.35 0.26
C PHE A 47 12.85 -10.57 -0.11
N TYR A 48 14.01 -11.05 0.36
CA TYR A 48 15.28 -10.32 0.29
C TYR A 48 15.80 -10.05 -1.14
N PRO A 49 15.49 -10.86 -2.16
CA PRO A 49 15.75 -10.50 -3.55
C PRO A 49 14.97 -9.29 -4.10
N HIS A 50 13.89 -8.87 -3.41
CA HIS A 50 12.99 -7.78 -3.83
C HIS A 50 13.08 -6.53 -2.95
N PHE A 51 13.29 -6.72 -1.64
CA PHE A 51 13.33 -5.64 -0.64
C PHE A 51 14.46 -5.91 0.37
N GLN A 52 15.20 -4.88 0.70
CA GLN A 52 16.28 -4.89 1.70
C GLN A 52 15.73 -4.90 3.12
N SER A 53 14.53 -4.35 3.36
CA SER A 53 13.93 -4.30 4.69
C SER A 53 12.41 -4.14 4.65
N LYS A 54 11.75 -4.43 5.78
CA LYS A 54 10.33 -4.10 5.97
C LYS A 54 10.08 -2.58 5.87
N ALA A 55 11.01 -1.75 6.33
CA ALA A 55 10.88 -0.29 6.23
C ALA A 55 10.85 0.17 4.76
N GLU A 56 11.67 -0.42 3.90
CA GLU A 56 11.63 -0.15 2.45
C GLU A 56 10.27 -0.57 1.85
N LEU A 57 9.78 -1.76 2.19
CA LEU A 57 8.46 -2.23 1.76
C LEU A 57 7.34 -1.27 2.21
N VAL A 58 7.37 -0.79 3.45
CA VAL A 58 6.40 0.18 3.98
C VAL A 58 6.46 1.48 3.17
N ARG A 59 7.65 2.06 3.00
CA ARG A 59 7.85 3.30 2.24
C ARG A 59 7.28 3.19 0.83
N GLU A 60 7.61 2.12 0.12
CA GLU A 60 7.12 1.92 -1.24
C GLU A 60 5.61 1.68 -1.29
N SER A 61 5.07 0.89 -0.36
CA SER A 61 3.63 0.58 -0.32
C SER A 61 2.81 1.84 -0.05
N VAL A 62 3.28 2.70 0.85
CA VAL A 62 2.66 3.98 1.17
C VAL A 62 2.72 4.92 -0.03
N ALA A 63 3.89 5.04 -0.67
CA ALA A 63 4.05 5.89 -1.86
C ALA A 63 3.11 5.46 -3.00
N ALA A 64 3.06 4.16 -3.29
CA ALA A 64 2.16 3.62 -4.31
C ALA A 64 0.68 3.84 -3.97
N ALA A 65 0.31 3.70 -2.70
CA ALA A 65 -1.08 3.90 -2.27
C ALA A 65 -1.51 5.37 -2.34
N LEU A 66 -0.63 6.32 -1.99
CA LEU A 66 -0.91 7.75 -2.11
C LEU A 66 -1.04 8.18 -3.57
N ASP A 67 -0.17 7.67 -4.45
CA ASP A 67 -0.26 7.94 -5.88
C ASP A 67 -1.55 7.38 -6.51
N ALA A 68 -1.92 6.14 -6.16
CA ALA A 68 -3.18 5.54 -6.60
C ALA A 68 -4.41 6.33 -6.11
N GLN A 69 -4.40 6.75 -4.85
CA GLN A 69 -5.46 7.57 -4.27
C GLN A 69 -5.57 8.94 -4.96
N SER A 70 -4.43 9.60 -5.20
CA SER A 70 -4.39 10.88 -5.91
C SER A 70 -5.03 10.74 -7.28
N ARG A 71 -4.66 9.71 -8.04
CA ARG A 71 -5.26 9.41 -9.35
C ARG A 71 -6.77 9.18 -9.28
N GLN A 72 -7.23 8.35 -8.34
CA GLN A 72 -8.67 8.09 -8.15
C GLN A 72 -9.44 9.37 -7.82
N ILE A 73 -8.91 10.23 -6.94
CA ILE A 73 -9.54 11.51 -6.60
C ILE A 73 -9.60 12.42 -7.83
N GLN A 74 -8.53 12.52 -8.62
CA GLN A 74 -8.52 13.31 -9.86
C GLN A 74 -9.57 12.81 -10.87
N GLU A 75 -9.74 11.50 -11.01
CA GLU A 75 -10.77 10.91 -11.88
C GLU A 75 -12.20 11.21 -11.41
N LEU A 76 -12.44 11.16 -10.10
CA LEU A 76 -13.74 11.51 -9.50
C LEU A 76 -14.05 13.00 -9.70
N LEU A 77 -13.07 13.87 -9.45
CA LEU A 77 -13.17 15.31 -9.68
C LEU A 77 -13.47 15.63 -11.15
N ALA A 78 -12.76 14.99 -12.09
CA ALA A 78 -12.97 15.19 -13.52
C ALA A 78 -14.34 14.68 -14.00
N SER A 79 -14.87 13.62 -13.38
CA SER A 79 -16.11 12.99 -13.82
C SER A 79 -17.39 13.53 -13.17
N GLY A 80 -17.29 14.23 -12.04
CA GLY A 80 -18.47 14.74 -11.32
C GLY A 80 -18.21 15.82 -10.30
N GLY A 81 -17.05 16.46 -10.34
CA GLY A 81 -16.71 17.58 -9.45
C GLY A 81 -16.41 17.16 -8.00
N PRO A 82 -16.22 18.16 -7.13
CA PRO A 82 -15.91 17.97 -5.71
C PRO A 82 -16.96 17.13 -4.97
N GLU A 83 -18.25 17.32 -5.25
CA GLU A 83 -19.35 16.63 -4.58
C GLU A 83 -19.23 15.10 -4.76
N LYS A 84 -19.00 14.64 -5.99
CA LYS A 84 -18.81 13.21 -6.28
C LYS A 84 -17.57 12.63 -5.59
N ALA A 85 -16.48 13.40 -5.54
CA ALA A 85 -15.26 12.97 -4.85
C ALA A 85 -15.49 12.86 -3.33
N ILE A 86 -16.21 13.81 -2.74
CA ILE A 86 -16.58 13.82 -1.31
C ILE A 86 -17.51 12.65 -1.00
N GLU A 87 -18.55 12.43 -1.79
CA GLU A 87 -19.50 11.32 -1.62
C GLU A 87 -18.80 9.97 -1.68
N ALA A 88 -17.91 9.76 -2.66
CA ALA A 88 -17.13 8.54 -2.77
C ALA A 88 -16.21 8.33 -1.56
N TYR A 89 -15.50 9.38 -1.12
CA TYR A 89 -14.56 9.30 -0.01
C TYR A 89 -15.24 9.10 1.35
N LEU A 90 -16.41 9.70 1.56
CA LEU A 90 -17.16 9.59 2.83
C LEU A 90 -18.20 8.47 2.82
N SER A 91 -18.24 7.64 1.78
CA SER A 91 -19.18 6.53 1.65
C SER A 91 -18.94 5.44 2.70
N ALA A 92 -20.01 4.71 3.06
CA ALA A 92 -19.88 3.52 3.89
C ALA A 92 -18.99 2.45 3.22
N GLU A 93 -19.01 2.37 1.89
CA GLU A 93 -18.14 1.48 1.13
C GLU A 93 -16.65 1.80 1.37
N HIS A 94 -16.25 3.08 1.31
CA HIS A 94 -14.88 3.47 1.63
C HIS A 94 -14.50 3.20 3.10
N ARG A 95 -15.42 3.50 4.03
CA ARG A 95 -15.23 3.28 5.47
C ARG A 95 -15.04 1.80 5.81
N ASP A 96 -15.85 0.93 5.21
CA ASP A 96 -15.93 -0.49 5.55
C ASP A 96 -14.89 -1.34 4.80
N ASN A 97 -14.18 -0.77 3.82
CA ASN A 97 -13.12 -1.44 3.05
C ASN A 97 -11.77 -0.69 3.15
N PRO A 98 -11.17 -0.57 4.36
CA PRO A 98 -9.92 0.16 4.57
C PRO A 98 -8.76 -0.41 3.74
N GLU A 99 -8.78 -1.71 3.41
CA GLU A 99 -7.77 -2.38 2.59
C GLU A 99 -7.70 -1.82 1.16
N LYS A 100 -8.74 -1.15 0.68
CA LYS A 100 -8.80 -0.43 -0.61
C LYS A 100 -8.97 1.08 -0.44
N GLY A 101 -9.16 1.52 0.80
CA GLY A 101 -9.46 2.90 1.14
C GLY A 101 -8.22 3.80 1.22
N CYS A 102 -8.40 4.93 1.91
CA CYS A 102 -7.38 5.96 2.01
C CYS A 102 -6.21 5.52 2.90
N ALA A 103 -5.00 5.44 2.33
CA ALA A 103 -3.80 5.10 3.10
C ALA A 103 -3.54 6.07 4.25
N SER A 104 -3.81 7.37 4.06
CA SER A 104 -3.64 8.38 5.13
C SER A 104 -4.62 8.18 6.27
N ALA A 105 -5.89 7.85 5.97
CA ALA A 105 -6.90 7.57 6.98
C ALA A 105 -6.55 6.34 7.83
N ALA A 106 -5.96 5.31 7.21
CA ALA A 106 -5.56 4.09 7.90
C ALA A 106 -4.22 4.21 8.66
N LEU A 107 -3.22 4.91 8.10
CA LEU A 107 -1.82 4.74 8.50
C LEU A 107 -1.17 5.94 9.20
N LEU A 108 -1.72 7.16 9.11
CA LEU A 108 -1.06 8.35 9.66
C LEU A 108 -0.57 8.22 11.11
N PRO A 109 -1.33 7.61 12.05
CA PRO A 109 -0.87 7.41 13.43
C PRO A 109 0.39 6.53 13.55
N GLU A 110 0.63 5.62 12.60
CA GLU A 110 1.80 4.74 12.57
C GLU A 110 2.95 5.32 11.76
N ILE A 111 2.66 6.07 10.69
CA ILE A 111 3.67 6.74 9.86
C ILE A 111 4.53 7.68 10.71
N ALA A 112 3.93 8.38 11.68
CA ALA A 112 4.66 9.26 12.59
C ALA A 112 5.79 8.54 13.39
N ARG A 113 5.70 7.20 13.53
CA ARG A 113 6.68 6.37 14.23
C ARG A 113 7.66 5.66 13.29
N GLN A 114 7.55 5.87 11.98
CA GLN A 114 8.44 5.26 10.99
C GLN A 114 9.73 6.08 10.80
N PRO A 115 10.78 5.50 10.18
CA PRO A 115 11.99 6.21 9.81
C PRO A 115 11.71 7.50 8.99
N PRO A 116 12.59 8.51 9.05
CA PRO A 116 12.45 9.76 8.28
C PRO A 116 12.06 9.55 6.82
N GLU A 117 12.70 8.60 6.15
CA GLU A 117 12.53 8.31 4.72
C GLU A 117 11.11 7.81 4.37
N THR A 118 10.40 7.25 5.36
CA THR A 118 8.99 6.86 5.20
C THR A 118 8.04 8.02 5.47
N ARG A 119 8.40 8.91 6.41
CA ARG A 119 7.60 10.11 6.74
C ARG A 119 7.63 11.13 5.60
N GLU A 120 8.78 11.26 4.92
CA GLU A 120 8.97 12.16 3.77
C GLU A 120 8.08 11.82 2.57
N VAL A 121 7.48 10.62 2.51
CA VAL A 121 6.53 10.26 1.46
C VAL A 121 5.26 11.14 1.50
N TYR A 122 4.98 11.79 2.63
CA TYR A 122 3.83 12.68 2.82
C TYR A 122 4.16 14.18 2.62
N THR A 123 5.39 14.54 2.27
CA THR A 123 5.87 15.92 2.14
C THR A 123 6.37 16.20 0.74
#